data_AF-A0A4Y1RUN4-F1
#
_entry.id   AF-A0A4Y1RUN4-F1
#
_cell.length_a   1.000
_cell.length_b   1.000
_cell.length_c   1.000
_cell.angle_alpha   90.00
_cell.angle_beta   90.00
_cell.angle_gamma   90.00
#
_symmetry.space_group_name_H-M   'P 1'
#
loop_
_entity.id
_entity.type
_entity.pdbx_description
1 polymer ?
#
loop_
_entity_poly.entity_id
_entity_poly.type
_entity_poly.pdbx_seq_one_letter_code
_entity_poly.pdbx_strand_id
1 'polypeptide(L)'
;MVRTSAFGRCRSKIICIRKKLYQPLSENKPEGMNDEDWTLLDRQALGVIRLTLSRNVAFNIAKEKTTAGLMAALSSMYEKPSASNKVHLMRRLFNLRMTEGASVAQHLNELNTVTTQLSSVGIEFDEEVRALILLSSLPKVGMLLSRL
;
A
#
# COMPACT_ATOMS: atom_id res chain seq x y z
N MET A 1 -3.70 4.41 -12.73
CA MET A 1 -2.60 3.47 -12.36
C MET A 1 -1.85 3.99 -11.13
N VAL A 2 -2.46 3.96 -9.94
CA VAL A 2 -1.78 4.07 -8.62
C VAL A 2 -2.73 3.44 -7.59
N ARG A 3 -2.76 2.11 -7.56
CA ARG A 3 -3.32 1.39 -6.43
C ARG A 3 -2.11 0.91 -5.65
N THR A 4 -2.01 1.40 -4.41
CA THR A 4 -1.38 0.75 -3.26
C THR A 4 0.08 1.04 -2.89
N SER A 5 0.24 1.69 -1.74
CA SER A 5 1.50 1.87 -1.00
C SER A 5 1.53 0.97 0.26
N ALA A 6 0.47 0.97 1.08
CA ALA A 6 0.35 0.05 2.23
C ALA A 6 0.05 -1.41 1.85
N PHE A 7 -0.60 -1.65 0.71
CA PHE A 7 -0.87 -3.01 0.22
C PHE A 7 0.41 -3.71 -0.23
N GLY A 8 1.47 -3.00 -0.64
CA GLY A 8 2.70 -3.63 -1.09
C GLY A 8 3.30 -4.52 0.01
N ARG A 9 3.44 -3.97 1.22
CA ARG A 9 3.88 -4.73 2.40
C ARG A 9 2.85 -5.79 2.83
N CYS A 10 1.56 -5.43 2.93
CA CYS A 10 0.51 -6.38 3.32
C CYS A 10 0.42 -7.57 2.36
N ARG A 11 0.51 -7.33 1.04
CA ARG A 11 0.48 -8.36 0.00
C ARG A 11 1.70 -9.26 0.08
N SER A 12 2.91 -8.70 0.25
CA SER A 12 4.12 -9.49 0.48
C SER A 12 3.98 -10.41 1.69
N LYS A 13 3.45 -9.89 2.81
CA LYS A 13 3.20 -10.67 4.03
C LYS A 13 2.18 -11.79 3.80
N ILE A 14 1.05 -11.50 3.13
CA ILE A 14 0.03 -12.49 2.79
C ILE A 14 0.58 -13.59 1.88
N ILE A 15 1.41 -13.23 0.89
CA ILE A 15 2.00 -14.19 -0.05
C ILE A 15 2.98 -15.13 0.67
N CYS A 16 3.84 -14.60 1.53
CA CYS A 16 4.76 -15.39 2.34
C CYS A 16 4.01 -16.36 3.26
N ILE A 17 2.94 -15.92 3.92
CA ILE A 17 2.10 -16.79 4.76
C ILE A 17 1.49 -17.93 3.92
N ARG A 18 0.89 -17.63 2.77
CA ARG A 18 0.29 -18.64 1.88
C ARG A 18 1.29 -19.67 1.36
N LYS A 19 2.54 -19.25 1.15
CA LYS A 19 3.63 -20.12 0.67
C LYS A 19 4.42 -20.79 1.79
N LYS A 20 4.02 -20.62 3.06
CA LYS A 20 4.74 -21.11 4.25
C LYS A 20 6.18 -20.56 4.36
N LEU A 21 6.41 -19.36 3.83
CA LEU A 21 7.68 -18.63 3.83
C LEU A 21 7.63 -17.41 4.77
N TYR A 22 6.99 -17.56 5.93
CA TYR A 22 6.78 -16.45 6.86
C TYR A 22 7.93 -16.24 7.85
N GLN A 23 8.77 -17.26 8.09
CA GLN A 23 9.88 -17.16 9.03
C GLN A 23 10.89 -16.07 8.64
N PRO A 24 11.28 -15.87 7.37
CA PRO A 24 12.19 -14.78 7.00
C PRO A 24 11.58 -13.37 7.11
N LEU A 25 10.28 -13.26 7.42
CA LEU A 25 9.66 -11.97 7.74
C LEU A 25 10.02 -11.49 9.15
N SER A 26 10.46 -12.39 10.04
CA SER A 26 11.07 -11.99 11.31
C SER A 26 12.52 -11.57 11.06
N GLU A 27 12.96 -10.50 11.72
CA GLU A 27 14.30 -9.94 11.52
C GLU A 27 15.42 -10.91 11.93
N ASN A 28 15.11 -11.87 12.81
CA ASN A 28 16.08 -12.79 13.39
C ASN A 28 15.80 -14.25 12.99
N LYS A 29 16.89 -15.00 12.78
CA LYS A 29 16.87 -16.45 12.62
C LYS A 29 16.35 -17.11 13.92
N PRO A 30 15.43 -18.09 13.85
CA PRO A 30 15.00 -18.86 15.02
C PRO A 30 16.14 -19.63 15.68
N GLU A 31 16.11 -19.74 17.01
CA GLU A 31 17.02 -20.61 17.76
C GLU A 31 16.85 -22.07 17.33
N GLY A 32 17.95 -22.75 17.03
CA GLY A 32 17.97 -24.14 16.57
C GLY A 32 17.93 -24.35 15.05
N MET A 33 17.77 -23.31 14.24
CA MET A 33 17.82 -23.42 12.78
C MET A 33 19.27 -23.35 12.24
N ASN A 34 19.61 -24.23 11.30
CA ASN A 34 20.88 -24.18 10.58
C ASN A 34 20.98 -22.92 9.70
N ASP A 35 22.18 -22.37 9.56
CA ASP A 35 22.46 -21.16 8.78
C ASP A 35 22.21 -21.35 7.28
N GLU A 36 22.52 -22.54 6.74
CA GLU A 36 22.30 -22.87 5.33
C GLU A 36 20.81 -22.93 5.01
N ASP A 37 20.04 -23.63 5.85
CA ASP A 37 18.59 -23.73 5.72
C ASP A 37 17.91 -22.36 5.86
N TRP A 38 18.38 -21.54 6.81
CA TRP A 38 17.88 -20.18 6.98
C TRP A 38 18.16 -19.31 5.75
N THR A 39 19.38 -19.37 5.22
CA THR A 39 19.79 -18.61 4.04
C THR A 39 18.99 -19.02 2.81
N LEU A 40 18.74 -20.32 2.63
CA LEU A 40 17.91 -20.82 1.54
C LEU A 40 16.47 -20.30 1.65
N LEU A 41 15.89 -20.40 2.86
CA LEU A 41 14.52 -19.96 3.12
C LEU A 41 14.36 -18.44 2.91
N ASP A 42 15.33 -17.64 3.39
CA ASP A 42 15.35 -16.19 3.20
C ASP A 42 15.43 -15.81 1.72
N ARG A 43 16.30 -16.48 0.93
CA ARG A 43 16.38 -16.25 -0.51
C ARG A 43 15.09 -16.60 -1.24
N GLN A 44 14.42 -17.68 -0.84
CA GLN A 44 13.14 -18.09 -1.42
C GLN A 44 12.04 -17.04 -1.15
N ALA A 45 11.91 -16.59 0.10
CA ALA A 45 10.97 -15.54 0.48
C ALA A 45 11.26 -14.23 -0.27
N LEU A 46 12.52 -13.81 -0.34
CA LEU A 46 12.98 -12.65 -1.07
C LEU A 46 12.60 -12.70 -2.56
N GLY A 47 12.86 -13.84 -3.21
CA GLY A 47 12.56 -14.05 -4.63
C GLY A 47 11.05 -13.96 -4.91
N VAL A 48 10.24 -14.61 -4.08
CA VAL A 48 8.78 -14.56 -4.19
C VAL A 48 8.25 -13.13 -4.07
N ILE A 49 8.73 -12.36 -3.08
CA ILE A 49 8.28 -10.98 -2.90
C ILE A 49 8.67 -10.13 -4.11
N ARG A 50 9.93 -10.19 -4.56
CA ARG A 50 10.41 -9.42 -5.72
C ARG A 50 9.59 -9.67 -6.98
N LEU A 51 9.19 -10.92 -7.25
CA LEU A 51 8.37 -11.28 -8.41
C LEU A 51 6.94 -10.70 -8.37
N THR A 52 6.46 -10.34 -7.18
CA THR A 52 5.09 -9.86 -6.98
C THR A 52 4.97 -8.34 -7.00
N LEU A 53 6.11 -7.65 -7.01
CA LEU A 53 6.20 -6.20 -7.03
C LEU A 53 6.24 -5.68 -8.46
N SER A 54 5.68 -4.49 -8.67
CA SER A 54 5.79 -3.81 -9.98
C SER A 54 7.23 -3.38 -10.25
N ARG A 55 7.61 -3.26 -11.54
CA ARG A 55 8.97 -2.90 -11.98
C ARG A 55 9.57 -1.70 -11.23
N ASN A 56 8.78 -0.65 -11.04
CA ASN A 56 9.24 0.59 -10.39
C ASN A 56 9.57 0.38 -8.91
N VAL A 57 8.86 -0.53 -8.22
CA VAL A 57 9.11 -0.83 -6.80
C VAL A 57 10.30 -1.78 -6.68
N ALA A 58 10.37 -2.80 -7.53
CA ALA A 58 11.47 -3.76 -7.57
C ALA A 58 12.83 -3.07 -7.81
N PHE A 59 12.87 -2.02 -8.65
CA PHE A 59 14.09 -1.25 -8.90
C PHE A 59 14.63 -0.56 -7.64
N ASN A 60 13.75 0.05 -6.83
CA ASN A 60 14.14 0.80 -5.63
C ASN A 60 14.70 -0.09 -4.50
N ILE A 61 14.33 -1.38 -4.49
CA ILE A 61 14.71 -2.35 -3.46
C ILE A 61 15.68 -3.41 -3.99
N ALA A 62 16.20 -3.26 -5.21
CA ALA A 62 17.06 -4.25 -5.86
C ALA A 62 18.33 -4.57 -5.05
N LYS A 63 18.81 -3.61 -4.26
CA LYS A 63 19.98 -3.73 -3.39
C LYS A 63 19.75 -4.59 -2.12
N GLU A 64 18.50 -4.81 -1.73
CA GLU A 64 18.17 -5.50 -0.48
C GLU A 64 18.42 -7.00 -0.61
N LYS A 65 19.33 -7.55 0.21
CA LYS A 65 19.78 -8.95 0.11
C LYS A 65 19.00 -9.92 0.99
N THR A 66 18.22 -9.40 1.93
CA THR A 66 17.46 -10.20 2.91
C THR A 66 15.99 -9.83 2.85
N THR A 67 15.12 -10.78 3.22
CA THR A 67 13.67 -10.54 3.28
C THR A 67 13.35 -9.44 4.29
N ALA A 68 14.03 -9.44 5.44
CA ALA A 68 13.91 -8.39 6.44
C ALA A 68 14.31 -7.00 5.90
N GLY A 69 15.46 -6.89 5.22
CA GLY A 69 15.92 -5.64 4.61
C GLY A 69 14.97 -5.14 3.52
N LEU A 70 14.45 -6.06 2.70
CA LEU A 70 13.42 -5.74 1.70
C LEU A 70 12.15 -5.19 2.35
N MET A 71 11.69 -5.82 3.44
CA MET A 71 10.52 -5.36 4.17
C MET A 71 10.76 -3.99 4.81
N ALA A 72 11.94 -3.75 5.39
CA ALA A 72 12.35 -2.46 5.93
C ALA A 72 12.42 -1.36 4.85
N ALA A 73 12.90 -1.68 3.64
CA ALA A 73 12.91 -0.74 2.53
C ALA A 73 11.50 -0.38 2.06
N LEU A 74 10.62 -1.37 1.91
CA LEU A 74 9.19 -1.15 1.62
C LEU A 74 8.54 -0.28 2.71
N SER A 75 8.87 -0.53 3.98
CA SER A 75 8.46 0.29 5.13
C SER A 75 8.88 1.75 4.94
N SER A 76 10.16 1.96 4.67
CA SER A 76 10.73 3.31 4.55
C SER A 76 10.17 4.06 3.34
N MET A 77 9.84 3.36 2.25
CA MET A 77 9.27 3.98 1.05
C MET A 77 7.81 4.43 1.26
N TYR A 78 7.03 3.66 2.03
CA TYR A 78 5.57 3.82 2.05
C TYR A 78 4.97 4.22 3.39
N GLU A 79 5.70 4.05 4.49
CA GLU A 79 5.21 4.31 5.85
C GLU A 79 5.98 5.40 6.58
N LYS A 80 7.13 5.87 6.05
CA LYS A 80 7.70 7.12 6.56
C LYS A 80 6.79 8.29 6.20
N PRO A 81 6.59 9.26 7.12
CA PRO A 81 5.94 10.53 6.83
C PRO A 81 6.87 11.45 6.02
N SER A 82 7.40 10.96 4.90
CA SER A 82 8.22 11.78 4.00
C SER A 82 7.34 12.80 3.28
N ALA A 83 7.90 13.98 3.00
CA ALA A 83 7.20 15.03 2.26
C ALA A 83 6.70 14.52 0.89
N SER A 84 7.50 13.68 0.21
CA SER A 84 7.10 13.09 -1.07
C SER A 84 5.91 12.15 -0.95
N ASN A 85 5.85 11.30 0.09
CA ASN A 85 4.71 10.41 0.34
C ASN A 85 3.44 11.20 0.68
N LYS A 86 3.57 12.25 1.52
CA LYS A 86 2.49 13.18 1.84
C LYS A 86 1.94 13.88 0.58
N VAL A 87 2.81 14.42 -0.26
CA VAL A 87 2.43 15.06 -1.54
C VAL A 87 1.75 14.07 -2.48
N HIS A 88 2.27 12.85 -2.59
CA HIS A 88 1.68 11.81 -3.42
C HIS A 88 0.26 11.45 -2.98
N LEU A 89 0.05 11.21 -1.68
CA LEU A 89 -1.25 10.87 -1.11
C LEU A 89 -2.25 12.03 -1.23
N MET A 90 -1.82 13.26 -0.95
CA MET A 90 -2.64 14.47 -1.13
C MET A 90 -3.07 14.62 -2.60
N ARG A 91 -2.14 14.50 -3.55
CA ARG A 91 -2.45 14.56 -4.98
C ARG A 91 -3.44 13.46 -5.39
N ARG A 92 -3.29 12.25 -4.85
CA ARG A 92 -4.21 11.14 -5.12
C ARG A 92 -5.61 11.41 -4.55
N LEU A 93 -5.71 11.97 -3.35
CA LEU A 93 -7.00 12.32 -2.72
C LEU A 93 -7.75 13.36 -3.56
N PHE A 94 -7.09 14.48 -3.87
CA PHE A 94 -7.74 15.59 -4.58
C PHE A 94 -8.03 15.30 -6.05
N ASN A 95 -7.38 14.30 -6.64
CA ASN A 95 -7.68 13.83 -8.00
C ASN A 95 -8.63 12.62 -8.03
N LEU A 96 -9.05 12.09 -6.88
CA LEU A 96 -10.02 11.02 -6.82
C LEU A 96 -11.38 11.56 -7.29
N ARG A 97 -11.95 10.92 -8.31
CA ARG A 97 -13.25 11.28 -8.87
C ARG A 97 -14.05 10.01 -9.07
N MET A 98 -15.32 10.04 -8.67
CA MET A 98 -16.24 8.96 -8.98
C MET A 98 -16.62 9.04 -10.45
N THR A 99 -16.41 7.97 -11.20
CA THR A 99 -16.91 7.85 -12.57
C THR A 99 -18.43 7.69 -12.58
N GLU A 100 -19.08 8.23 -13.60
CA GLU A 100 -20.52 8.06 -13.80
C GLU A 100 -20.90 6.57 -13.89
N GLY A 101 -21.96 6.18 -13.18
CA GLY A 101 -22.41 4.79 -13.08
C GLY A 101 -21.58 3.88 -12.17
N ALA A 102 -20.51 4.37 -11.54
CA ALA A 102 -19.74 3.58 -10.57
C ALA A 102 -20.46 3.51 -9.21
N SER A 103 -20.17 2.43 -8.46
CA SER A 103 -20.72 2.25 -7.12
C SER A 103 -20.18 3.29 -6.14
N VAL A 104 -21.09 4.01 -5.49
CA VAL A 104 -20.77 4.96 -4.41
C VAL A 104 -20.02 4.26 -3.27
N ALA A 105 -20.39 3.02 -2.94
CA ALA A 105 -19.71 2.24 -1.91
C ALA A 105 -18.25 1.94 -2.28
N GLN A 106 -17.98 1.61 -3.54
CA GLN A 106 -16.60 1.40 -4.01
C GLN A 106 -15.79 2.69 -3.93
N HIS A 107 -16.38 3.82 -4.34
CA HIS A 107 -15.74 5.14 -4.26
C HIS A 107 -15.42 5.54 -2.81
N LEU A 108 -16.37 5.34 -1.90
CA LEU A 108 -16.17 5.57 -0.46
C LEU A 108 -15.03 4.71 0.11
N ASN A 109 -14.95 3.44 -0.28
CA ASN A 109 -13.85 2.56 0.14
C ASN A 109 -12.48 3.06 -0.37
N GLU A 110 -12.42 3.55 -1.60
CA GLU A 110 -11.19 4.14 -2.15
C GLU A 110 -10.79 5.42 -1.43
N LEU A 111 -11.75 6.31 -1.15
CA LEU A 111 -11.52 7.55 -0.41
C LEU A 111 -11.04 7.24 1.01
N ASN A 112 -11.72 6.34 1.74
CA ASN A 112 -11.36 5.89 3.08
C ASN A 112 -9.96 5.26 3.13
N THR A 113 -9.57 4.54 2.08
CA THR A 113 -8.22 3.99 1.97
C THR A 113 -7.18 5.11 1.92
N VAL A 114 -7.42 6.18 1.14
CA VAL A 114 -6.46 7.29 1.01
C VAL A 114 -6.41 8.13 2.28
N THR A 115 -7.55 8.44 2.91
CA THR A 115 -7.57 9.19 4.17
C THR A 115 -6.91 8.42 5.31
N THR A 116 -7.15 7.11 5.43
CA THR A 116 -6.44 6.26 6.42
C THR A 116 -4.92 6.27 6.19
N GLN A 117 -4.47 6.25 4.93
CA GLN A 117 -3.05 6.38 4.59
C GLN A 117 -2.48 7.74 4.98
N LEU A 118 -3.24 8.82 4.80
CA LEU A 118 -2.85 10.17 5.22
C LEU A 118 -2.75 10.28 6.75
N SER A 119 -3.70 9.72 7.50
CA SER A 119 -3.63 9.66 8.97
C SER A 119 -2.38 8.93 9.43
N SER A 120 -2.01 7.82 8.78
CA SER A 120 -0.80 7.06 9.12
C SER A 120 0.51 7.84 8.92
N VAL A 121 0.50 8.91 8.11
CA VAL A 121 1.65 9.80 7.91
C VAL A 121 1.50 11.14 8.64
N GLY A 122 0.53 11.26 9.55
CA GLY A 122 0.30 12.44 10.37
C GLY A 122 -0.41 13.58 9.66
N ILE A 123 -1.28 13.28 8.68
CA ILE A 123 -2.22 14.24 8.09
C ILE A 123 -3.63 13.77 8.41
N GLU A 124 -4.33 14.51 9.27
CA GLU A 124 -5.71 14.24 9.63
C GLU A 124 -6.62 15.36 9.12
N PHE A 125 -7.86 14.99 8.83
CA PHE A 125 -8.91 15.92 8.41
C PHE A 125 -10.05 15.79 9.41
N ASP A 126 -10.58 16.93 9.84
CA ASP A 126 -11.83 16.94 10.59
C ASP A 126 -13.01 16.44 9.74
N GLU A 127 -14.13 16.16 10.40
CA GLU A 127 -15.29 15.55 9.76
C GLU A 127 -15.92 16.46 8.68
N GLU A 128 -15.87 17.79 8.88
CA GLU A 128 -16.40 18.76 7.92
C GLU A 128 -15.57 18.75 6.62
N VAL A 129 -14.25 18.80 6.74
CA VAL A 129 -13.32 18.73 5.61
C VAL A 129 -13.44 17.38 4.89
N ARG A 130 -13.62 16.27 5.62
CA ARG A 130 -13.87 14.96 5.00
C ARG A 130 -15.15 14.94 4.18
N ALA A 131 -16.23 15.53 4.68
CA ALA A 131 -17.50 15.65 3.96
C ALA A 131 -17.33 16.50 2.69
N LEU A 132 -16.62 17.63 2.77
CA LEU A 132 -16.33 18.49 1.62
C LEU A 132 -15.50 17.78 0.55
N ILE A 133 -14.46 17.03 0.95
CA ILE A 133 -13.64 16.24 0.04
C ILE A 133 -14.49 15.18 -0.66
N LEU A 134 -15.34 14.45 0.08
CA LEU A 134 -16.26 13.48 -0.51
C LEU A 134 -17.18 14.13 -1.53
N LEU A 135 -17.89 15.21 -1.16
CA LEU A 135 -18.80 15.91 -2.06
C LEU A 135 -18.11 16.43 -3.32
N SER A 136 -16.88 16.95 -3.19
CA SER A 136 -16.08 17.44 -4.33
C SER A 136 -15.66 16.34 -5.31
N SER A 137 -15.64 15.08 -4.86
CA SER A 137 -15.21 13.94 -5.63
C SER A 137 -16.35 13.22 -6.36
N LEU A 138 -17.61 13.54 -6.05
CA LEU A 138 -18.80 12.98 -6.69
C LEU A 138 -19.03 13.64 -8.07
N PRO A 139 -19.77 12.98 -8.99
CA PRO A 139 -20.17 13.58 -10.25
C PRO A 139 -21.11 14.76 -9.99
N LYS A 140 -21.17 15.72 -10.92
CA LYS A 140 -22.12 16.82 -10.80
C LYS A 140 -23.55 16.26 -10.73
N VAL A 141 -24.29 16.70 -9.72
CA VAL A 141 -25.68 16.27 -9.40
C VAL A 141 -26.63 16.38 -10.60
N GLY A 142 -26.34 17.22 -11.59
CA GLY A 142 -27.17 17.45 -12.78
C GLY A 142 -27.34 16.28 -13.76
N MET A 143 -26.58 15.18 -13.65
CA MET A 143 -26.69 14.04 -14.59
C MET A 143 -27.23 12.75 -13.97
N LEU A 144 -27.46 12.72 -12.66
CA LEU A 144 -28.15 11.60 -12.00
C LEU A 144 -29.68 11.68 -12.16
N LEU A 145 -30.21 12.86 -12.48
CA LEU A 145 -31.64 13.10 -12.68
C LEU A 145 -32.10 13.00 -14.13
N SER A 146 -31.18 12.94 -15.12
CA SER A 146 -31.55 12.80 -16.55
C SER A 146 -31.86 11.36 -16.97
N ARG A 147 -32.05 10.45 -16.01
CA ARG A 147 -32.37 9.03 -16.22
C ARG A 147 -33.51 8.52 -15.34
N LEU A 148 -34.26 9.43 -14.73
CA LEU A 148 -35.61 9.16 -14.21
C LEU A 148 -36.62 9.70 -15.22
#